data_AF-A0AAV2SM95-F1
#
_entry.id   AF-A0AAV2SM95-F1
#
_cell.length_a   1.000
_cell.length_b   1.000
_cell.length_c   1.000
_cell.angle_alpha   90.00
_cell.angle_beta   90.00
_cell.angle_gamma   90.00
#
_symmetry.space_group_name_H-M   'P 1'
#
loop_
_entity.id
_entity.type
_entity.pdbx_description
1 polymer ?
#
loop_
_entity_poly.entity_id
_entity_poly.type
_entity_poly.pdbx_seq_one_letter_code
_entity_poly.pdbx_strand_id
1 'polypeptide(L)'
;MKEQFLKTDTCDFSLGREEFFFENVALTVPQDSPHIEKFNAEIKKMQTGGLIQKWKQDYWPKKDKCSSTAYGGGDATRTVSLADMQGSFFLLFLGFCFALFFMVFECIFRGRAKSDPGRGSPSSTGTLVKPFMA
;
A
#
# COMPACT_ATOMS: atom_id res chain seq x y z
N MET A 1 15.27 15.79 -9.56
CA MET A 1 14.20 14.77 -9.57
C MET A 1 13.76 14.42 -10.99
N LYS A 2 13.30 15.36 -11.81
CA LYS A 2 12.79 15.08 -13.17
C LYS A 2 13.81 14.40 -14.10
N GLU A 3 15.07 14.86 -14.13
CA GLU A 3 16.09 14.28 -15.01
C GLU A 3 16.51 12.85 -14.62
N GLN A 4 16.43 12.51 -13.33
CA GLN A 4 16.71 11.16 -12.83
C GLN A 4 15.56 10.23 -13.18
N PHE A 5 14.30 10.67 -12.98
CA PHE A 5 13.11 9.92 -13.40
C PHE A 5 13.11 9.63 -14.92
N LEU A 6 13.51 10.59 -15.75
CA LEU A 6 13.60 10.39 -17.20
C LEU A 6 14.67 9.34 -17.61
N LYS A 7 15.63 9.03 -16.74
CA LYS A 7 16.68 8.05 -17.00
C LYS A 7 16.38 6.66 -16.42
N THR A 8 15.76 6.58 -15.25
CA THR A 8 15.55 5.31 -14.53
C THR A 8 14.09 4.85 -14.52
N ASP A 9 13.14 5.71 -14.89
CA ASP A 9 11.68 5.50 -14.78
C ASP A 9 11.21 5.14 -13.34
N THR A 10 12.07 5.36 -12.35
CA THR A 10 11.82 5.11 -10.92
C THR A 10 11.74 6.42 -10.13
N CYS A 11 10.88 6.43 -9.13
CA CYS A 11 10.72 7.55 -8.19
C CYS A 11 11.47 7.25 -6.88
N ASP A 12 12.78 7.50 -6.84
CA ASP A 12 13.59 7.22 -5.64
C ASP A 12 13.45 8.28 -4.55
N PHE A 13 13.02 9.50 -4.93
CA PHE A 13 12.81 10.62 -4.02
C PHE A 13 11.36 11.06 -4.02
N SER A 14 10.79 11.21 -2.82
CA SER A 14 9.45 11.74 -2.58
C SER A 14 9.53 12.97 -1.67
N LEU A 15 8.68 13.96 -1.93
CA LEU A 15 8.53 15.10 -1.03
C LEU A 15 7.58 14.72 0.10
N GLY A 16 7.97 15.02 1.34
CA GLY A 16 7.11 14.83 2.51
C GLY A 16 5.82 15.64 2.38
N ARG A 17 4.73 15.11 2.93
CA ARG A 17 3.42 15.78 2.90
C ARG A 17 3.41 17.06 3.74
N GLU A 18 4.17 17.07 4.82
CA GLU A 18 4.19 18.13 5.80
C GLU A 18 5.35 19.10 5.53
N GLU A 19 5.02 20.39 5.49
CA GLU A 19 6.01 21.47 5.52
C GLU A 19 6.34 21.74 6.99
N PHE A 20 7.42 21.13 7.49
CA PHE A 20 7.84 21.25 8.89
C PHE A 20 8.57 22.57 9.20
N PHE A 21 8.95 23.32 8.17
CA PHE A 21 9.73 24.55 8.32
C PHE A 21 9.38 25.57 7.24
N PHE A 22 9.10 26.80 7.65
CA PHE A 22 8.90 27.93 6.75
C PHE A 22 10.17 28.77 6.71
N GLU A 23 10.91 28.65 5.61
CA GLU A 23 12.06 29.50 5.34
C GLU A 23 11.62 30.68 4.47
N ASN A 24 11.90 31.90 4.94
CA ASN A 24 11.66 33.11 4.15
C ASN A 24 12.95 33.49 3.42
N VAL A 25 12.88 33.52 2.10
CA VAL A 25 14.00 33.96 1.26
C VAL A 25 13.95 35.48 1.12
N ALA A 26 15.08 36.14 1.36
CA ALA A 26 15.23 37.59 1.24
C ALA A 26 16.46 37.96 0.39
N LEU A 27 16.40 39.12 -0.27
CA LEU A 27 17.55 39.67 -0.98
C LEU A 27 18.43 40.43 0.03
N THR A 28 19.68 39.98 0.17
CA THR A 28 20.65 40.63 1.06
C THR A 28 21.43 41.71 0.33
N VAL A 29 21.58 42.88 0.95
CA VAL A 29 22.38 44.00 0.43
C VAL A 29 23.27 44.56 1.54
N PRO A 30 24.35 45.32 1.21
CA PRO A 30 25.20 45.96 2.21
C PRO A 30 24.40 46.86 3.15
N GLN A 31 24.87 46.92 4.41
CA GLN A 31 24.30 47.82 5.42
C GLN A 31 24.41 49.28 4.94
N ASP A 32 23.38 50.07 5.24
CA ASP A 32 23.23 51.49 4.87
C ASP A 32 23.16 51.81 3.36
N SER A 33 22.80 50.83 2.51
CA SER A 33 22.59 51.16 1.10
C SER A 33 21.30 51.99 0.90
N PRO A 34 21.37 53.14 0.21
CA PRO A 34 20.24 54.07 0.05
C PRO A 34 19.11 53.54 -0.85
N HIS A 35 19.29 52.35 -1.44
CA HIS A 35 18.33 51.75 -2.38
C HIS A 35 17.42 50.70 -1.74
N ILE A 36 17.66 50.30 -0.48
CA ILE A 36 16.89 49.26 0.22
C ILE A 36 15.40 49.55 0.18
N GLU A 37 15.00 50.79 0.50
CA GLU A 37 13.58 51.14 0.57
C GLU A 37 12.88 51.02 -0.78
N LYS A 38 13.58 51.42 -1.85
CA LYS A 38 13.05 51.34 -3.22
C LYS A 38 12.90 49.89 -3.66
N PHE A 39 13.88 49.03 -3.37
CA PHE A 39 13.79 47.59 -3.65
C PHE A 39 12.66 46.93 -2.87
N ASN A 40 12.55 47.20 -1.57
CA ASN A 40 11.49 46.64 -0.73
C ASN A 40 10.10 47.05 -1.21
N ALA A 41 9.92 48.32 -1.58
CA ALA A 41 8.65 48.80 -2.13
C ALA A 41 8.29 48.08 -3.44
N GLU A 42 9.25 47.88 -4.34
CA GLU A 42 8.98 47.24 -5.63
C GLU A 42 8.73 45.74 -5.50
N ILE A 43 9.51 45.03 -4.65
CA ILE A 43 9.28 43.62 -4.34
C ILE A 43 7.88 43.43 -3.73
N LYS A 44 7.45 44.32 -2.82
CA LYS A 44 6.10 44.27 -2.24
C LYS A 44 5.00 44.44 -3.27
N LYS A 45 5.19 45.32 -4.26
CA LYS A 45 4.26 45.46 -5.40
C LYS A 45 4.23 44.22 -6.27
N MET A 46 5.40 43.62 -6.57
CA MET A 46 5.49 42.39 -7.35
C MET A 46 4.83 41.20 -6.65
N GLN A 47 4.95 41.12 -5.33
CA GLN A 47 4.29 40.09 -4.52
C GLN A 47 2.77 40.28 -4.52
N THR A 48 2.29 41.49 -4.22
CA THR A 48 0.85 41.81 -4.21
C THR A 48 0.23 41.67 -5.61
N GLY A 49 0.98 42.02 -6.66
CA GLY A 49 0.57 41.86 -8.05
C GLY A 49 0.66 40.43 -8.59
N GLY A 50 1.13 39.46 -7.78
CA GLY A 50 1.18 38.05 -8.16
C GLY A 50 2.27 37.68 -9.17
N LEU A 51 3.20 38.57 -9.51
CA LEU A 51 4.30 38.28 -10.43
C LEU A 51 5.17 37.14 -9.91
N ILE A 52 5.47 37.14 -8.61
CA ILE A 52 6.27 36.09 -7.96
C ILE A 52 5.55 34.74 -8.05
N GLN A 53 4.23 34.72 -7.85
CA GLN A 53 3.44 33.49 -7.97
C GLN A 53 3.42 32.97 -9.41
N LYS A 54 3.32 33.87 -10.39
CA LYS A 54 3.39 33.52 -11.80
C LYS A 54 4.77 32.95 -12.18
N TRP A 55 5.85 33.57 -11.72
CA TRP A 55 7.20 33.04 -11.94
C TRP A 55 7.40 31.69 -11.26
N LYS A 56 6.89 31.50 -10.05
CA LYS A 56 6.87 30.18 -9.40
C LYS A 56 6.13 29.17 -10.28
N GLN A 57 5.00 29.53 -10.89
CA GLN A 57 4.29 28.60 -11.76
C GLN A 57 5.03 28.30 -13.08
N ASP A 58 5.68 29.31 -13.66
CA ASP A 58 6.32 29.23 -14.98
C ASP A 58 7.68 28.52 -14.92
N TYR A 59 8.48 28.77 -13.87
CA TYR A 59 9.86 28.28 -13.74
C TYR A 59 10.02 27.07 -12.81
N TRP A 60 9.10 26.83 -11.87
CA TRP A 60 9.22 25.67 -10.99
C TRP A 60 8.79 24.41 -11.74
N PRO A 61 9.49 23.28 -11.56
CA PRO A 61 9.08 22.02 -12.16
C PRO A 61 7.64 21.69 -11.72
N LYS A 62 6.81 21.37 -12.72
CA LYS A 62 5.42 20.94 -12.49
C LYS A 62 5.42 19.70 -11.60
N LYS A 63 4.35 19.53 -10.81
CA LYS A 63 4.16 18.34 -9.97
C LYS A 63 4.09 17.10 -10.86
N ASP A 64 5.18 16.34 -10.91
CA ASP A 64 5.28 15.11 -11.69
C ASP A 64 4.61 13.93 -10.95
N LYS A 65 4.47 12.79 -11.64
CA LYS A 65 3.89 11.55 -11.07
C LYS A 65 4.53 11.17 -9.72
N CYS A 66 5.85 11.32 -9.58
CA CYS A 66 6.56 11.07 -8.31
C CYS A 66 6.12 11.98 -7.16
N SER A 67 5.76 13.23 -7.44
CA SER A 67 5.22 14.13 -6.43
C SER A 67 3.77 13.77 -6.08
N SER A 68 2.95 13.42 -7.07
CA SER A 68 1.55 13.04 -6.85
C SER A 68 1.40 11.75 -6.04
N THR A 69 2.26 10.74 -6.29
CA THR A 69 2.30 9.50 -5.51
C THR A 69 2.70 9.75 -4.05
N ALA A 70 3.62 10.68 -3.79
CA ALA A 70 4.02 11.06 -2.43
C ALA A 70 2.87 11.64 -1.60
N TYR A 71 1.96 12.40 -2.24
CA TYR A 71 0.77 12.94 -1.58
C TYR A 71 -0.37 11.93 -1.44
N GLY A 72 -0.22 10.68 -1.94
CA GLY A 72 -1.27 9.66 -1.93
C GLY A 72 -2.31 9.84 -3.03
N GLY A 73 -2.01 10.62 -4.07
CA GLY A 73 -2.91 10.90 -5.19
C GLY A 73 -2.87 9.87 -6.33
N GLY A 74 -2.02 8.85 -6.23
CA GLY A 74 -1.97 7.76 -7.18
C GLY A 74 -2.85 6.60 -6.72
N ASP A 75 -3.98 6.43 -7.39
CA ASP A 75 -4.70 5.16 -7.48
C ASP A 75 -5.54 4.75 -6.25
N ALA A 76 -6.54 5.59 -5.94
CA ALA A 76 -7.70 5.17 -5.14
C ALA A 76 -8.60 4.15 -5.90
N THR A 77 -8.20 3.72 -7.10
CA THR A 77 -8.64 2.49 -7.75
C THR A 77 -7.65 1.38 -7.43
N ARG A 78 -7.55 1.01 -6.15
CA ARG A 78 -7.05 -0.31 -5.77
C ARG A 78 -8.03 -1.33 -6.32
N THR A 79 -7.91 -1.64 -7.61
CA THR A 79 -8.54 -2.81 -8.19
C THR A 79 -8.05 -3.96 -7.34
N VAL A 80 -9.00 -4.65 -6.69
CA VAL A 80 -8.69 -5.78 -5.82
C VAL A 80 -7.95 -6.79 -6.69
N SER A 81 -6.63 -6.84 -6.51
CA SER A 81 -5.79 -7.67 -7.35
C SER A 81 -5.94 -9.11 -6.87
N LEU A 82 -5.84 -10.07 -7.78
CA LEU A 82 -5.83 -11.49 -7.41
C LEU A 82 -4.70 -11.81 -6.40
N ALA A 83 -3.64 -10.98 -6.38
CA ALA A 83 -2.57 -11.03 -5.38
C ALA A 83 -3.06 -10.77 -3.94
N ASP A 84 -4.01 -9.85 -3.76
CA ASP A 84 -4.52 -9.49 -2.42
C ASP A 84 -5.42 -10.61 -1.85
N MET A 85 -6.07 -11.40 -2.73
CA MET A 85 -6.93 -12.54 -2.36
C MET A 85 -6.18 -13.89 -2.37
N GLN A 86 -4.88 -13.90 -2.67
CA GLN A 86 -4.08 -15.11 -2.87
C GLN A 86 -4.03 -16.02 -1.63
N GLY A 87 -4.02 -15.43 -0.42
CA GLY A 87 -4.01 -16.19 0.84
C GLY A 87 -5.23 -17.10 0.99
N SER A 88 -6.41 -16.59 0.63
CA SER A 88 -7.67 -17.35 0.71
C SER A 88 -7.70 -18.56 -0.22
N PHE A 89 -7.15 -18.41 -1.44
CA PHE A 89 -7.06 -19.53 -2.39
C PHE A 89 -6.15 -20.66 -1.90
N PHE A 90 -5.03 -20.33 -1.24
CA PHE A 90 -4.15 -21.36 -0.66
C PHE A 90 -4.81 -22.10 0.50
N LEU A 91 -5.55 -21.40 1.38
CA LEU A 91 -6.27 -22.04 2.48
C LEU A 91 -7.35 -23.00 1.98
N LEU A 92 -8.10 -22.59 0.95
CA LEU A 92 -9.11 -23.44 0.31
C LEU A 92 -8.48 -24.69 -0.32
N PHE A 93 -7.37 -24.52 -1.05
CA PHE A 93 -6.66 -25.63 -1.67
C PHE A 93 -6.10 -26.61 -0.63
N LEU A 94 -5.43 -26.11 0.42
CA LEU A 94 -4.90 -26.95 1.49
C LEU A 94 -6.01 -27.71 2.22
N GLY A 95 -7.12 -27.03 2.55
CA GLY A 95 -8.27 -27.68 3.18
C GLY A 95 -8.84 -28.82 2.35
N PHE A 96 -8.97 -28.62 1.04
CA PHE A 96 -9.42 -29.67 0.12
C PHE A 96 -8.43 -30.84 0.04
N CYS A 97 -7.12 -30.57 -0.04
CA CYS A 97 -6.09 -31.60 -0.04
C CYS A 97 -6.08 -32.42 1.26
N PHE A 98 -6.23 -31.78 2.42
CA PHE A 98 -6.33 -32.48 3.71
C PHE A 98 -7.58 -33.36 3.78
N ALA A 99 -8.73 -32.85 3.36
CA ALA A 99 -9.97 -33.62 3.34
C ALA A 99 -9.85 -34.87 2.45
N LEU A 100 -9.28 -34.73 1.25
CA LEU A 100 -9.01 -35.88 0.37
C LEU A 100 -8.02 -36.86 0.99
N PHE A 101 -6.95 -36.36 1.63
CA PHE A 101 -5.97 -37.21 2.29
C PHE A 101 -6.60 -38.05 3.41
N PHE A 102 -7.39 -37.44 4.29
CA PHE A 102 -8.11 -38.16 5.35
C PHE A 102 -9.13 -39.17 4.78
N MET A 103 -9.87 -38.80 3.73
CA MET A 103 -10.81 -39.71 3.08
C MET A 103 -10.10 -40.94 2.49
N VAL A 104 -8.99 -40.74 1.79
CA VAL A 104 -8.20 -41.83 1.20
C VAL A 104 -7.60 -42.70 2.30
N PHE A 105 -7.07 -42.08 3.36
CA PHE A 105 -6.54 -42.79 4.53
C PHE A 105 -7.63 -43.68 5.15
N GLU A 106 -8.81 -43.15 5.46
CA GLU A 106 -9.92 -43.97 5.99
C GLU A 106 -10.32 -45.10 5.04
N CYS A 107 -10.39 -44.84 3.72
CA CYS A 107 -10.69 -45.87 2.72
C CYS A 107 -9.67 -47.01 2.74
N ILE A 108 -8.37 -46.69 2.85
CA ILE A 108 -7.31 -47.69 2.90
C ILE A 108 -7.38 -48.47 4.22
N PHE A 109 -7.53 -47.80 5.37
CA PHE A 109 -7.62 -48.47 6.67
C PHE A 109 -8.84 -49.40 6.78
N ARG A 110 -10.01 -48.94 6.32
CA ARG A 110 -11.23 -49.76 6.27
C ARG A 110 -11.16 -50.87 5.22
N GLY A 111 -10.51 -50.63 4.08
CA GLY A 111 -10.28 -51.63 3.03
C GLY A 111 -9.33 -52.75 3.48
N ARG A 112 -8.28 -52.42 4.25
CA ARG A 112 -7.37 -53.40 4.86
C ARG A 112 -8.04 -54.19 5.97
N ALA A 113 -8.91 -53.56 6.78
CA ALA A 113 -9.72 -54.27 7.78
C ALA A 113 -10.73 -55.25 7.15
N LYS A 114 -11.20 -55.00 5.92
CA LYS A 114 -12.05 -55.94 5.16
C LYS A 114 -11.27 -57.07 4.48
N SER A 115 -9.96 -56.92 4.25
CA SER A 115 -9.13 -57.94 3.61
C SER A 115 -8.47 -58.93 4.59
N ASP A 116 -8.73 -58.77 5.90
CA ASP A 116 -8.36 -59.76 6.93
C ASP A 116 -9.63 -60.56 7.32
N PRO A 117 -9.83 -61.79 6.82
CA PRO A 117 -10.97 -62.65 7.19
C PRO A 117 -10.73 -63.33 8.55
N GLY A 118 -10.16 -62.60 9.52
CA GLY A 118 -9.47 -63.20 10.65
C GLY A 118 -9.43 -62.40 11.95
N ARG A 119 -10.35 -61.47 12.23
CA ARG A 119 -10.54 -61.03 13.63
C ARG A 119 -11.96 -60.55 13.93
N GLY A 120 -12.57 -61.24 14.89
CA GLY A 120 -13.94 -61.03 15.34
C GLY A 120 -14.23 -59.60 15.78
N SER A 121 -15.48 -59.22 15.51
CA SER A 121 -16.20 -58.13 16.14
C SER A 121 -16.06 -58.18 17.67
N PRO A 122 -16.07 -57.00 18.32
CA PRO A 122 -16.98 -56.84 19.43
C PRO A 122 -18.08 -55.86 19.05
N SER A 123 -19.28 -56.37 19.28
CA SER A 123 -20.57 -55.71 19.29
C SER A 123 -20.63 -54.60 20.36
N SER A 124 -21.44 -53.59 20.06
CA SER A 124 -22.27 -52.84 21.01
C SER A 124 -21.57 -51.92 22.03
N THR A 125 -21.59 -50.62 21.73
CA THR A 125 -22.16 -49.61 22.64
C THR A 125 -22.63 -48.48 21.73
N GLY A 126 -23.92 -48.37 21.41
CA GLY A 126 -24.89 -47.83 22.35
C GLY A 126 -25.23 -46.43 21.88
N THR A 127 -26.29 -46.35 21.08
CA THR A 127 -27.03 -45.13 20.74
C THR A 127 -27.25 -44.29 22.00
N LEU A 128 -26.65 -43.10 22.07
CA LEU A 128 -27.20 -42.04 22.90
C LEU A 128 -26.93 -40.68 22.26
N VAL A 129 -27.92 -40.30 21.45
CA VAL A 129 -28.18 -38.94 21.00
C VAL A 129 -28.21 -38.03 22.24
N LYS A 130 -27.27 -37.08 22.36
CA LYS A 130 -27.45 -35.91 23.23
C LYS A 130 -27.74 -34.71 22.33
N PRO A 131 -28.98 -34.23 22.29
CA PRO A 131 -29.28 -32.95 21.67
C PRO A 131 -28.88 -31.81 22.61
N PHE A 132 -28.40 -30.77 21.93
CA PHE A 132 -28.48 -29.35 22.20
C PHE A 132 -29.58 -28.86 23.19
N MET A 133 -29.22 -27.82 23.98
CA MET A 133 -30.06 -26.73 24.55
C MET A 133 -30.76 -26.91 25.92
N ALA A 134 -30.18 -26.29 26.96
CA ALA A 134 -30.73 -25.23 27.84
C ALA A 134 -29.83 -25.09 29.08
#